data_AF-A0A937ICM6-F1
#
_entry.id   AF-A0A937ICM6-F1
#
_cell.length_a   1.000
_cell.length_b   1.000
_cell.length_c   1.000
_cell.angle_alpha   90.00
_cell.angle_beta   90.00
_cell.angle_gamma   90.00
#
_symmetry.space_group_name_H-M   'P 1'
#
loop_
_entity.id
_entity.type
_entity.pdbx_description
1 polymer ?
#
loop_
_entity_poly.entity_id
_entity_poly.type
_entity_poly.pdbx_seq_one_letter_code
_entity_poly.pdbx_strand_id
1 'polypeptide(L)' 'MNLIIAGVLAPLAYLLLRLFFKSLVISFLNKVKAQSEVKEMVSCYECGVFIEKNDAIKKSNQYFCGKKECLRNV' A
#
# COMPACT_ATOMS: atom_id res chain seq x y z
N MET A 1 35.35 -32.33 14.20
CA MET A 1 33.95 -32.78 14.25
C MET A 1 33.07 -31.54 14.18
N ASN A 2 31.97 -31.55 13.39
CA ASN A 2 30.98 -30.47 13.17
C ASN A 2 31.02 -29.68 11.84
N LEU A 3 31.77 -30.11 10.82
CA LEU A 3 31.68 -29.50 9.48
C LEU A 3 30.32 -29.72 8.79
N ILE A 4 29.63 -30.82 9.13
CA ILE A 4 28.26 -31.10 8.65
C ILE A 4 27.27 -30.06 9.22
N ILE A 5 27.45 -29.71 10.49
CA ILE A 5 26.62 -28.73 11.18
C ILE A 5 26.86 -27.35 10.59
N ALA A 6 28.12 -26.97 10.30
CA ALA A 6 28.45 -25.71 9.63
C ALA A 6 27.91 -25.64 8.19
N GLY A 7 27.94 -26.75 7.45
CA GLY A 7 27.40 -26.85 6.09
C GLY A 7 25.88 -26.69 6.01
N VAL A 8 25.15 -27.03 7.07
CA VAL A 8 23.68 -26.89 7.13
C VAL A 8 23.26 -25.60 7.84
N LEU A 9 23.92 -25.20 8.91
CA LEU A 9 23.59 -23.96 9.63
C LEU A 9 23.92 -22.71 8.83
N ALA A 10 25.02 -22.68 8.08
CA ALA A 10 25.39 -21.50 7.30
C ALA A 10 24.33 -21.11 6.25
N PRO A 11 23.81 -22.01 5.40
CA PRO A 11 22.74 -21.67 4.47
C PRO A 11 21.43 -21.35 5.19
N LEU A 12 21.11 -22.03 6.31
CA LEU A 12 19.91 -21.73 7.09
C LEU A 12 19.95 -20.31 7.68
N ALA A 13 21.07 -19.96 8.32
CA ALA A 13 21.28 -18.65 8.92
C ALA A 13 21.27 -17.54 7.85
N TYR A 14 21.89 -17.80 6.69
CA TYR A 14 21.84 -16.88 5.55
C TYR A 14 20.39 -16.66 5.05
N LEU A 15 19.59 -17.72 4.95
CA LEU A 15 18.20 -17.63 4.49
C LEU A 15 17.34 -16.86 5.48
N LEU A 16 17.50 -17.10 6.78
CA LEU A 16 16.83 -16.35 7.84
C LEU A 16 17.21 -14.87 7.84
N LEU A 17 18.52 -14.55 7.77
CA LEU A 17 18.98 -13.17 7.67
C LEU A 17 18.42 -12.48 6.42
N ARG A 18 18.45 -13.15 5.26
CA ARG A 18 17.92 -12.62 4.01
C ARG A 18 16.43 -12.30 4.10
N LEU A 19 15.64 -13.17 4.70
CA LEU A 19 14.20 -12.95 4.91
C LEU A 19 13.95 -11.83 5.91
N PHE A 20 14.74 -11.76 6.98
CA PHE A 20 14.61 -10.73 8.01
C PHE A 20 14.92 -9.33 7.45
N PHE A 21 16.04 -9.16 6.73
CA PHE A 21 16.36 -7.89 6.09
C PHE A 21 15.33 -7.48 5.03
N LYS A 22 14.82 -8.43 4.23
CA LYS A 22 13.71 -8.15 3.29
C LYS A 22 12.46 -7.65 4.01
N SER A 23 12.05 -8.32 5.09
CA SER A 23 10.88 -7.93 5.87
C SER A 23 11.07 -6.54 6.48
N LEU A 24 12.26 -6.24 7.03
CA LEU A 24 12.57 -4.93 7.58
C LEU A 24 12.44 -3.84 6.51
N VAL A 25 13.09 -4.00 5.35
CA VAL A 25 13.03 -3.01 4.27
C VAL A 25 11.60 -2.78 3.80
N ILE A 26 10.79 -3.83 3.63
CA ILE A 26 9.38 -3.70 3.25
C ILE A 26 8.58 -2.97 4.34
N SER A 27 8.80 -3.29 5.62
CA SER A 27 8.14 -2.59 6.73
C SER A 27 8.54 -1.11 6.81
N PHE A 28 9.81 -0.77 6.56
CA PHE A 28 10.28 0.61 6.49
C PHE A 28 9.67 1.35 5.30
N LEU A 29 9.67 0.76 4.12
CA LEU A 29 9.02 1.34 2.94
C LEU A 29 7.52 1.54 3.15
N ASN A 30 6.84 0.59 3.77
CA ASN A 30 5.41 0.72 4.09
C ASN A 30 5.14 1.81 5.12
N LYS A 31 6.00 1.96 6.15
CA LYS A 31 5.90 3.07 7.11
C LYS A 31 6.14 4.42 6.45
N VAL A 32 7.14 4.53 5.57
CA VAL A 32 7.42 5.75 4.79
C VAL A 32 6.27 6.04 3.83
N LYS A 33 5.69 5.02 3.18
CA LYS A 33 4.52 5.19 2.31
C LYS A 33 3.27 5.60 3.09
N ALA A 34 3.11 5.12 4.32
CA ALA A 34 2.03 5.54 5.21
C ALA A 34 2.23 6.97 5.74
N GLN A 35 3.48 7.42 5.91
CA GLN A 35 3.82 8.80 6.26
C GLN A 35 3.89 9.74 5.07
N SER A 36 4.09 9.23 3.86
CA SER A 36 3.97 10.01 2.66
C SER A 36 2.50 10.36 2.56
N GLU A 37 2.17 11.64 2.76
CA GLU A 37 0.84 12.23 2.55
C GLU A 37 0.42 12.18 1.07
N VAL A 38 0.81 11.13 0.35
CA VAL A 38 0.37 10.80 -1.00
C VAL A 38 -1.07 10.36 -0.87
N LYS A 39 -1.94 11.37 -0.76
CA LYS A 39 -3.38 11.24 -0.75
C LYS A 39 -3.78 10.59 -2.07
N GLU A 40 -4.36 9.39 -1.97
CA GLU A 40 -4.93 8.71 -3.14
C GLU A 40 -6.04 9.60 -3.71
N MET A 41 -5.81 10.13 -4.91
CA MET A 41 -6.78 10.93 -5.64
C MET A 41 -7.59 10.03 -6.56
N VAL A 42 -8.90 10.20 -6.57
CA VAL A 42 -9.83 9.52 -7.48
C VAL A 42 -10.57 10.55 -8.33
N SER A 43 -10.83 10.21 -9.59
CA SER A 43 -11.62 11.07 -10.47
C SER A 43 -13.11 10.87 -10.21
N CYS A 44 -13.84 11.97 -10.08
CA CYS A 44 -15.30 11.93 -10.07
C CYS A 44 -15.82 11.46 -11.44
N TYR A 45 -16.74 10.50 -11.45
CA TYR A 45 -17.35 9.98 -12.68
C TYR A 45 -18.13 11.05 -13.46
N GLU A 46 -18.88 11.92 -12.77
CA GLU A 46 -19.75 12.90 -13.43
C GLU A 46 -19.02 14.15 -13.96
N CYS A 47 -18.06 14.70 -13.21
CA CYS A 47 -17.42 15.98 -13.53
C CYS A 47 -15.92 15.90 -13.83
N GLY A 48 -15.31 14.73 -13.69
CA GLY A 48 -13.88 14.52 -13.93
C GLY A 48 -12.93 15.17 -12.91
N VAL A 49 -13.45 15.87 -11.89
CA VAL A 49 -12.62 16.52 -10.86
C VAL A 49 -11.91 15.44 -10.02
N PHE A 50 -10.62 15.65 -9.78
CA PHE A 50 -9.83 14.83 -8.86
C PHE A 50 -10.11 15.25 -7.41
N ILE A 51 -10.50 14.27 -6.60
CA ILE A 51 -10.82 14.44 -5.18
C ILE A 51 -10.08 13.37 -4.39
N GLU A 52 -9.80 13.65 -3.12
CA GLU A 52 -9.20 12.64 -2.24
C GLU A 52 -10.17 11.48 -2.06
N LYS A 53 -9.66 10.25 -2.13
CA LYS A 53 -10.45 9.02 -1.99
C LYS A 53 -11.20 8.95 -0.66
N ASN A 54 -10.68 9.58 0.39
CA ASN A 54 -11.33 9.67 1.69
C ASN A 54 -12.53 10.62 1.69
N ASP A 55 -12.50 11.67 0.86
CA ASP A 55 -13.57 12.66 0.72
C ASP A 55 -14.56 12.29 -0.41
N ALA A 56 -14.22 11.28 -1.22
CA ALA A 56 -15.04 10.80 -2.32
C ALA A 56 -16.19 9.92 -1.86
N ILE A 57 -17.38 10.19 -2.39
CA ILE A 57 -18.58 9.40 -2.09
C ILE A 57 -18.59 8.19 -3.05
N LYS A 58 -18.44 6.98 -2.50
CA LYS A 58 -18.51 5.74 -3.29
C LYS A 58 -19.98 5.27 -3.43
N LYS A 59 -20.48 5.21 -4.66
CA LYS A 59 -21.78 4.59 -5.00
C LYS A 59 -21.61 3.66 -6.20
N SER A 60 -22.14 2.44 -6.14
CA SER A 60 -22.16 1.49 -7.26
C SER A 60 -20.82 1.29 -7.97
N ASN A 61 -19.73 1.22 -7.18
CA ASN A 61 -18.34 1.08 -7.65
C ASN A 61 -17.75 2.30 -8.40
N GLN A 62 -18.44 3.43 -8.41
CA GLN A 62 -17.98 4.70 -8.94
C GLN A 62 -17.73 5.70 -7.80
N TYR A 63 -16.84 6.67 -8.04
CA TYR A 63 -16.50 7.73 -7.10
C TYR A 63 -17.15 9.04 -7.53
N PHE A 64 -17.81 9.73 -6.61
CA PHE A 64 -18.52 10.98 -6.86
C PHE A 64 -18.01 12.12 -5.97
N CYS A 65 -18.09 13.33 -6.54
CA CYS A 65 -17.75 14.57 -5.87
C CYS A 65 -18.85 15.00 -4.90
N GLY A 66 -18.50 15.72 -3.82
CA GLY A 66 -19.48 16.26 -2.86
C GLY A 66 -20.38 17.40 -3.40
N LYS A 67 -20.22 17.81 -4.66
CA LYS A 67 -21.10 18.81 -5.27
C LYS A 67 -22.49 18.21 -5.48
N LYS A 68 -23.52 18.99 -5.12
CA LYS A 68 -24.93 18.59 -5.28
C LYS A 68 -25.30 18.22 -6.72
N GLU A 69 -24.59 18.77 -7.71
CA GLU A 69 -24.76 18.47 -9.13
C GLU A 69 -24.29 17.04 -9.47
N CYS A 70 -23.14 16.60 -8.94
CA CYS A 70 -22.61 15.25 -9.11
C CYS A 70 -23.48 14.19 -8.41
N LEU A 71 -24.16 14.58 -7.32
CA LEU A 71 -24.96 13.67 -6.48
C LEU A 71 -26.42 13.58 -6.93
N ARG A 72 -26.87 14.48 -7.81
CA ARG A 72 -28.26 14.56 -8.27
C ARG A 72 -28.63 13.49 -9.31
N ASN A 73 -27.63 12.88 -9.96
CA ASN A 73 -27.80 11.81 -10.94
C ASN A 73 -27.53 10.41 -10.37
N VAL A 74 -27.38 10.25 -9.04
CA VAL A 74 -27.02 8.97 -8.36
C VAL A 74 -28.01 8.57 -7.29
#